data_AF-A0A136P9Q4-F1
#
_entry.id   AF-A0A136P9Q4-F1
#
_cell.length_a   1.000
_cell.length_b   1.000
_cell.length_c   1.000
_cell.angle_alpha   90.00
_cell.angle_beta   90.00
_cell.angle_gamma   90.00
#
_symmetry.space_group_name_H-M   'P 1'
#
loop_
_entity.id
_entity.type
_entity.pdbx_description
1 polymer ?
#
loop_
_entity_poly.entity_id
_entity_poly.type
_entity_poly.pdbx_seq_one_letter_code
_entity_poly.pdbx_strand_id
1 'polypeptide(L)'
;MLEKAPKAYNDIKFLNSPAARVLRIASEYMEPQYRFRAENVRDTIVFYGSARLLPKSTAQKNLKAVKSVKKPSANRLLTAETDLEMSRYYEDTVKLSQMITAWSMKQVPAHRFVVCSGGGPGIMEASNRGAKKAGGKSIGLNISLPFEQYPNQYITPSLNFEFHYFFMRKFWFAYLAKALVIMPGGFGTLDELFELLTLVQTKKIRKKMPVVVYDKKFWDRIINFQELADKRLIDKDDLKLFYTAESVEDAFEYLKSELNKHYLQKPGSLFNNKTKISRKEKTKLKKNLKES
;
A
#
# COMPACT_ATOMS: atom_id res chain seq x y z
N MET A 1 -5.84 56.49 -10.98
CA MET A 1 -6.68 55.56 -10.18
C MET A 1 -5.80 54.44 -9.68
N LEU A 2 -5.99 53.96 -8.46
CA LEU A 2 -5.24 52.83 -7.91
C LEU A 2 -5.65 51.53 -8.64
N GLU A 3 -4.69 50.69 -9.01
CA GLU A 3 -4.99 49.38 -9.60
C GLU A 3 -5.69 48.46 -8.60
N LYS A 4 -6.56 47.58 -9.12
CA LYS A 4 -7.24 46.59 -8.27
C LYS A 4 -6.22 45.56 -7.78
N ALA A 5 -6.21 45.32 -6.48
CA ALA A 5 -5.44 44.24 -5.89
C ALA A 5 -5.85 42.87 -6.50
N PRO A 6 -4.89 41.92 -6.67
CA PRO A 6 -5.23 40.57 -7.10
C PRO A 6 -6.14 39.91 -6.07
N LYS A 7 -7.00 39.00 -6.52
CA LYS A 7 -7.74 38.12 -5.62
C LYS A 7 -6.73 37.26 -4.84
N ALA A 8 -6.96 37.01 -3.56
CA ALA A 8 -6.00 36.27 -2.71
C ALA A 8 -5.62 34.88 -3.26
N TYR A 9 -6.57 34.19 -3.90
CA TYR A 9 -6.32 32.87 -4.53
C TYR A 9 -5.56 32.95 -5.87
N ASN A 10 -5.30 34.15 -6.39
CA ASN A 10 -4.42 34.41 -7.54
C ASN A 10 -3.06 34.99 -7.09
N ASP A 11 -2.88 35.32 -5.81
CA ASP A 11 -1.62 35.82 -5.27
C ASP A 11 -0.67 34.66 -4.94
N ILE A 12 0.21 34.32 -5.87
CA ILE A 12 1.20 33.24 -5.73
C ILE A 12 2.19 33.53 -4.59
N LYS A 13 2.51 34.81 -4.33
CA LYS A 13 3.42 35.17 -3.22
C LYS A 13 2.77 34.85 -1.89
N PHE A 14 1.49 35.19 -1.71
CA PHE A 14 0.71 34.76 -0.56
C PHE A 14 0.60 33.22 -0.50
N LEU A 15 0.20 32.57 -1.60
CA LEU A 15 -0.01 31.13 -1.65
C LEU A 15 1.24 30.29 -1.40
N ASN A 16 2.45 30.83 -1.61
CA ASN A 16 3.72 30.18 -1.27
C ASN A 16 4.26 30.59 0.10
N SER A 17 3.69 31.62 0.74
CA SER A 17 4.12 32.09 2.06
C SER A 17 3.74 31.12 3.20
N PRO A 18 4.33 31.27 4.40
CA PRO A 18 3.88 30.53 5.58
C PRO A 18 2.41 30.77 5.94
N ALA A 19 1.86 31.95 5.65
CA ALA A 19 0.48 32.32 5.98
C ALA A 19 -0.55 31.44 5.24
N ALA A 20 -0.24 30.97 4.03
CA ALA A 20 -1.11 30.10 3.25
C ALA A 20 -0.85 28.59 3.46
N ARG A 21 -0.04 28.19 4.45
CA ARG A 21 0.31 26.77 4.68
C ARG A 21 -0.92 25.89 4.85
N VAL A 22 -1.91 26.34 5.63
CA VAL A 22 -3.16 25.60 5.86
C VAL A 22 -3.92 25.37 4.55
N LEU A 23 -3.93 26.37 3.65
CA LEU A 23 -4.57 26.23 2.34
C LEU A 23 -3.86 25.19 1.48
N ARG A 24 -2.53 25.16 1.47
CA ARG A 24 -1.77 24.14 0.72
C ARG A 24 -2.02 22.72 1.25
N ILE A 25 -2.06 22.55 2.58
CA ILE A 25 -2.41 21.27 3.21
C ILE A 25 -3.84 20.86 2.83
N ALA A 26 -4.79 21.79 2.89
CA ALA A 26 -6.17 21.54 2.49
C ALA A 26 -6.27 21.14 1.00
N SER A 27 -5.48 21.76 0.12
CA SER A 27 -5.41 21.40 -1.30
C SER A 27 -4.89 19.98 -1.50
N GLU A 28 -3.83 19.56 -0.79
CA GLU A 28 -3.31 18.18 -0.83
C GLU A 28 -4.27 17.13 -0.23
N TYR A 29 -5.30 17.58 0.48
CA TYR A 29 -6.43 16.73 0.85
C TYR A 29 -7.53 16.76 -0.22
N MET A 30 -7.99 17.94 -0.64
CA MET A 30 -9.17 18.07 -1.49
C MET A 30 -8.94 17.62 -2.94
N GLU A 31 -7.79 17.94 -3.54
CA GLU A 31 -7.51 17.62 -4.95
C GLU A 31 -7.40 16.11 -5.18
N PRO A 32 -6.65 15.33 -4.36
CA PRO A 32 -6.62 13.88 -4.53
C PRO A 32 -7.99 13.25 -4.33
N GLN A 33 -8.75 13.72 -3.33
CA GLN A 33 -10.11 13.25 -3.10
C GLN A 33 -11.01 13.46 -4.32
N TYR A 34 -10.92 14.64 -4.96
CA TYR A 34 -11.67 14.96 -6.16
C TYR A 34 -11.33 14.01 -7.31
N ARG A 35 -10.04 13.78 -7.59
CA ARG A 35 -9.60 12.89 -8.68
C ARG A 35 -9.91 11.43 -8.42
N PHE A 36 -9.76 10.94 -7.19
CA PHE A 36 -10.18 9.59 -6.84
C PHE A 36 -11.67 9.36 -7.09
N ARG A 37 -12.52 10.34 -6.76
CA ARG A 37 -13.96 10.26 -7.06
C ARG A 37 -14.22 10.25 -8.57
N ALA A 38 -13.60 11.14 -9.33
CA ALA A 38 -13.74 11.21 -10.79
C ALA A 38 -13.31 9.89 -11.46
N GLU A 39 -12.26 9.25 -10.94
CA GLU A 39 -11.71 7.99 -11.45
C GLU A 39 -12.39 6.73 -10.89
N ASN A 40 -13.40 6.90 -10.04
CA ASN A 40 -14.10 5.82 -9.30
C ASN A 40 -13.16 4.93 -8.46
N VAL A 41 -12.08 5.51 -7.93
CA VAL A 41 -11.17 4.84 -7.00
C VAL A 41 -11.74 4.92 -5.58
N ARG A 42 -12.05 3.78 -4.98
CA ARG A 42 -12.58 3.67 -3.61
C ARG A 42 -11.67 2.88 -2.68
N ASP A 43 -11.15 1.78 -3.22
CA ASP A 43 -10.41 0.79 -2.46
C ASP A 43 -9.07 0.56 -3.14
N THR A 44 -7.98 0.59 -2.37
CA THR A 44 -6.63 0.38 -2.89
C THR A 44 -5.93 -0.80 -2.24
N ILE A 45 -4.97 -1.38 -2.95
CA ILE A 45 -3.97 -2.28 -2.38
C ILE A 45 -2.64 -1.59 -2.53
N VAL A 46 -2.03 -1.27 -1.39
CA VAL A 46 -0.82 -0.44 -1.35
C VAL A 46 0.41 -1.34 -1.34
N PHE A 47 1.38 -1.01 -2.19
CA PHE A 47 2.66 -1.68 -2.27
C PHE A 47 3.78 -0.76 -1.78
N TYR A 48 4.54 -1.24 -0.80
CA TYR A 48 5.76 -0.60 -0.33
C TYR A 48 6.97 -1.49 -0.59
N GLY A 49 8.13 -0.87 -0.78
CA GLY A 49 9.40 -1.55 -0.95
C GLY A 49 10.47 -0.59 -1.44
N SER A 50 11.66 -1.13 -1.71
CA SER A 50 12.81 -0.30 -2.07
C SER A 50 12.65 0.37 -3.44
N ALA A 51 13.06 1.64 -3.51
CA ALA A 51 13.15 2.42 -4.74
C ALA A 51 14.37 2.05 -5.61
N ARG A 52 15.27 1.19 -5.12
CA ARG A 52 16.57 0.93 -5.76
C ARG A 52 16.61 -0.34 -6.60
N LEU A 53 15.61 -1.20 -6.50
CA LEU A 53 15.62 -2.50 -7.16
C LEU A 53 15.46 -2.34 -8.66
N LEU A 54 16.19 -3.16 -9.42
CA LEU A 54 16.18 -3.10 -10.88
C LEU A 54 15.35 -4.24 -11.47
N PRO A 55 14.73 -4.05 -12.64
CA PRO A 55 14.23 -5.16 -13.44
C PRO A 55 15.35 -6.17 -13.72
N LYS A 56 15.03 -7.46 -13.76
CA LYS A 56 16.04 -8.52 -13.91
C LYS A 56 16.87 -8.36 -15.18
N SER A 57 16.24 -7.97 -16.29
CA SER A 57 16.93 -7.70 -17.55
C SER A 57 17.99 -6.59 -17.43
N THR A 58 17.68 -5.53 -16.69
CA THR A 58 18.58 -4.40 -16.48
C THR A 58 19.74 -4.81 -15.57
N ALA A 59 19.45 -5.48 -14.46
CA ALA A 59 20.48 -5.98 -13.55
C ALA A 59 21.46 -6.94 -14.24
N GLN A 60 20.95 -7.86 -15.07
CA GLN A 60 21.78 -8.77 -15.88
C GLN A 60 22.68 -8.02 -16.87
N LYS A 61 22.14 -7.00 -17.56
CA LYS A 61 22.92 -6.18 -18.48
C LYS A 61 24.04 -5.43 -17.73
N ASN A 62 23.72 -4.85 -16.57
CA ASN A 62 24.69 -4.13 -15.75
C ASN A 62 25.81 -5.04 -15.26
N LEU A 63 25.48 -6.25 -14.77
CA LEU A 63 26.48 -7.22 -14.32
C LEU A 63 27.40 -7.67 -15.47
N LYS A 64 26.83 -7.95 -16.66
CA LYS A 64 27.62 -8.27 -17.85
C LYS A 64 28.58 -7.14 -18.22
N ALA A 65 28.10 -5.89 -18.19
CA ALA A 65 28.95 -4.73 -18.47
C ALA A 65 30.10 -4.60 -17.47
N VAL A 66 29.83 -4.75 -16.16
CA VAL A 66 30.87 -4.71 -15.12
C VAL A 66 31.89 -5.84 -15.30
N LYS A 67 31.46 -7.07 -15.59
CA LYS A 67 32.34 -8.23 -15.81
C LYS A 67 33.19 -8.11 -17.08
N SER A 68 32.78 -7.29 -18.05
CA SER A 68 33.55 -7.06 -19.29
C SER A 68 34.75 -6.13 -19.11
N VAL A 69 34.82 -5.40 -17.99
CA VAL A 69 35.96 -4.52 -17.67
C VAL A 69 37.14 -5.37 -17.19
N LYS A 70 38.35 -5.13 -17.71
CA LYS A 70 39.57 -5.93 -17.44
C LYS A 70 39.94 -6.06 -15.94
N LYS A 71 39.63 -5.04 -15.13
CA LYS A 71 39.79 -5.03 -13.67
C LYS A 71 38.65 -4.20 -13.05
N PRO A 72 37.46 -4.77 -12.82
CA PRO A 72 36.36 -4.04 -12.21
C PRO A 72 36.69 -3.79 -10.73
N SER A 73 36.25 -2.64 -10.21
CA SER A 73 36.27 -2.40 -8.77
C SER A 73 35.44 -3.48 -8.05
N ALA A 74 35.99 -4.06 -6.98
CA ALA A 74 35.30 -5.08 -6.18
C ALA A 74 33.92 -4.59 -5.70
N ASN A 75 33.82 -3.33 -5.29
CA ASN A 75 32.55 -2.72 -4.90
C ASN A 75 31.54 -2.67 -6.05
N ARG A 76 31.99 -2.30 -7.27
CA ARG A 76 31.09 -2.28 -8.44
C ARG A 76 30.58 -3.67 -8.81
N LEU A 77 31.44 -4.68 -8.70
CA LEU A 77 31.06 -6.07 -8.95
C LEU A 77 30.03 -6.55 -7.91
N LEU A 78 30.30 -6.33 -6.62
CA LEU A 78 29.41 -6.68 -5.52
C LEU A 78 28.04 -6.00 -5.64
N THR A 79 28.00 -4.70 -5.98
CA THR A 79 26.75 -3.99 -6.23
C THR A 79 25.96 -4.62 -7.37
N ALA A 80 26.61 -4.91 -8.51
CA ALA A 80 25.90 -5.49 -9.65
C ALA A 80 25.40 -6.92 -9.40
N GLU A 81 26.12 -7.71 -8.59
CA GLU A 81 25.68 -9.04 -8.16
C GLU A 81 24.50 -8.95 -7.18
N THR A 82 24.56 -8.01 -6.24
CA THR A 82 23.45 -7.71 -5.31
C THR A 82 22.21 -7.23 -6.07
N ASP A 83 22.38 -6.33 -7.05
CA ASP A 83 21.27 -5.85 -7.88
C ASP A 83 20.60 -6.99 -8.64
N LEU A 84 21.39 -7.95 -9.13
CA LEU A 84 20.87 -9.13 -9.82
C LEU A 84 20.11 -10.06 -8.85
N GLU A 85 20.65 -10.31 -7.66
CA GLU A 85 19.96 -11.10 -6.63
C GLU A 85 18.63 -10.44 -6.24
N MET A 86 18.67 -9.15 -5.92
CA MET A 86 17.51 -8.38 -5.45
C MET A 86 16.47 -8.13 -6.56
N SER A 87 16.85 -8.25 -7.84
CA SER A 87 15.92 -8.11 -8.97
C SER A 87 14.77 -9.11 -8.94
N ARG A 88 14.92 -10.24 -8.23
CA ARG A 88 13.82 -11.21 -8.04
C ARG A 88 12.57 -10.57 -7.42
N TYR A 89 12.73 -9.68 -6.45
CA TYR A 89 11.61 -9.02 -5.79
C TYR A 89 10.90 -8.02 -6.71
N TYR A 90 11.64 -7.42 -7.66
CA TYR A 90 11.01 -6.61 -8.70
C TYR A 90 10.07 -7.48 -9.55
N GLU A 91 10.55 -8.62 -10.06
CA GLU A 91 9.74 -9.53 -10.89
C GLU A 91 8.55 -10.12 -10.12
N ASP A 92 8.77 -10.51 -8.86
CA ASP A 92 7.72 -11.02 -7.97
C ASP A 92 6.63 -9.96 -7.72
N THR A 93 7.03 -8.70 -7.52
CA THR A 93 6.08 -7.58 -7.37
C THR A 93 5.25 -7.37 -8.64
N VAL A 94 5.88 -7.40 -9.81
CA VAL A 94 5.16 -7.30 -11.10
C VAL A 94 4.14 -8.42 -11.20
N LYS A 95 4.53 -9.66 -10.90
CA LYS A 95 3.66 -10.85 -10.97
C LYS A 95 2.49 -10.75 -9.98
N LEU A 96 2.76 -10.45 -8.71
CA LEU A 96 1.74 -10.31 -7.66
C LEU A 96 0.73 -9.22 -8.01
N SER A 97 1.22 -8.04 -8.38
CA SER A 97 0.37 -6.92 -8.78
C SER A 97 -0.49 -7.23 -10.01
N GLN A 98 0.07 -7.93 -11.00
CA GLN A 98 -0.68 -8.38 -12.18
C GLN A 98 -1.79 -9.37 -11.80
N MET A 99 -1.51 -10.37 -10.95
CA MET A 99 -2.49 -11.35 -10.49
C MET A 99 -3.63 -10.69 -9.70
N ILE A 100 -3.29 -9.82 -8.74
CA ILE A 100 -4.26 -9.06 -7.95
C ILE A 100 -5.13 -8.17 -8.83
N THR A 101 -4.52 -7.46 -9.77
CA THR A 101 -5.26 -6.56 -10.66
C THR A 101 -6.20 -7.33 -11.57
N ALA A 102 -5.74 -8.43 -12.18
CA ALA A 102 -6.56 -9.29 -13.02
C ALA A 102 -7.74 -9.91 -12.25
N TRP A 103 -7.52 -10.32 -10.99
CA TRP A 103 -8.60 -10.81 -10.12
C TRP A 103 -9.58 -9.70 -9.73
N SER A 104 -9.07 -8.53 -9.34
CA SER A 104 -9.84 -7.36 -8.96
C SER A 104 -10.75 -6.89 -10.09
N MET A 105 -10.26 -6.90 -11.33
CA MET A 105 -11.03 -6.47 -12.51
C MET A 105 -12.25 -7.35 -12.81
N LYS A 106 -12.27 -8.61 -12.33
CA LYS A 106 -13.44 -9.50 -12.41
C LYS A 106 -14.56 -9.10 -11.46
N GLN A 107 -14.28 -8.24 -10.48
CA GLN A 107 -15.30 -7.69 -9.58
C GLN A 107 -16.09 -6.57 -10.26
N VAL A 108 -17.29 -6.29 -9.74
CA VAL A 108 -18.07 -5.13 -10.17
C VAL A 108 -17.27 -3.84 -9.95
N PRO A 109 -17.39 -2.82 -10.81
CA PRO A 109 -16.56 -1.61 -10.73
C PRO A 109 -16.48 -0.96 -9.35
N ALA A 110 -17.58 -0.96 -8.60
CA ALA A 110 -17.65 -0.38 -7.25
C ALA A 110 -16.83 -1.12 -6.17
N HIS A 111 -16.37 -2.33 -6.46
CA HIS A 111 -15.64 -3.23 -5.56
C HIS A 111 -14.25 -3.60 -6.09
N ARG A 112 -13.76 -2.89 -7.11
CA ARG A 112 -12.41 -3.09 -7.63
C ARG A 112 -11.40 -2.44 -6.71
N PHE A 113 -10.36 -3.20 -6.40
CA PHE A 113 -9.16 -2.72 -5.75
C PHE A 113 -8.16 -2.21 -6.80
N VAL A 114 -7.64 -1.00 -6.58
CA VAL A 114 -6.66 -0.35 -7.45
C VAL A 114 -5.27 -0.40 -6.81
N VAL A 115 -4.24 -0.78 -7.57
CA VAL A 115 -2.87 -0.80 -7.07
C VAL A 115 -2.37 0.62 -6.82
N CYS A 116 -1.82 0.84 -5.64
CA CYS A 116 -1.30 2.14 -5.21
C CYS A 116 0.15 2.00 -4.73
N SER A 117 1.02 2.92 -5.16
CA SER A 117 2.42 2.94 -4.78
C SER A 117 2.88 4.38 -4.55
N GLY A 118 4.14 4.55 -4.12
CA GLY A 118 4.77 5.86 -4.02
C GLY A 118 5.21 6.47 -5.35
N GLY A 119 4.94 5.82 -6.49
CA GLY A 119 5.15 6.36 -7.84
C GLY A 119 6.60 6.38 -8.34
N GLY A 120 7.58 6.12 -7.49
CA GLY A 120 9.00 6.07 -7.86
C GLY A 120 9.45 4.80 -8.60
N PRO A 121 10.78 4.64 -8.79
CA PRO A 121 11.39 3.43 -9.35
C PRO A 121 11.32 2.22 -8.39
N GLY A 122 11.90 1.09 -8.80
CA GLY A 122 12.01 -0.11 -7.98
C GLY A 122 10.67 -0.81 -7.75
N ILE A 123 10.38 -1.20 -6.51
CA ILE A 123 9.15 -1.93 -6.16
C ILE A 123 7.90 -1.11 -6.50
N MET A 124 7.96 0.21 -6.33
CA MET A 124 6.86 1.11 -6.68
C MET A 124 6.53 1.00 -8.17
N GLU A 125 7.52 1.14 -9.03
CA GLU A 125 7.39 0.92 -10.48
C GLU A 125 6.90 -0.50 -10.80
N ALA A 126 7.50 -1.53 -10.19
CA ALA A 126 7.13 -2.92 -10.41
C ALA A 126 5.63 -3.17 -10.14
N SER A 127 5.12 -2.59 -9.05
CA SER A 127 3.69 -2.68 -8.70
C SER A 127 2.81 -1.98 -9.74
N ASN A 128 3.13 -0.76 -10.16
CA ASN A 128 2.36 -0.05 -11.18
C ASN A 128 2.43 -0.77 -12.53
N ARG A 129 3.59 -1.33 -12.88
CA ARG A 129 3.82 -2.11 -14.10
C ARG A 129 2.96 -3.38 -14.14
N GLY A 130 2.90 -4.12 -13.04
CA GLY A 130 2.05 -5.31 -12.93
C GLY A 130 0.58 -4.99 -13.15
N ALA A 131 0.08 -3.91 -12.52
CA ALA A 131 -1.29 -3.45 -12.71
C ALA A 131 -1.59 -3.05 -14.17
N LYS A 132 -0.65 -2.32 -14.79
CA LYS A 132 -0.76 -1.93 -16.21
C LYS A 132 -0.79 -3.14 -17.14
N LYS A 133 0.04 -4.17 -16.89
CA LYS A 133 0.04 -5.43 -17.66
C LYS A 133 -1.29 -6.17 -17.61
N ALA A 134 -2.04 -6.05 -16.51
CA ALA A 134 -3.39 -6.60 -16.38
C ALA A 134 -4.48 -5.72 -17.00
N GLY A 135 -4.14 -4.54 -17.54
CA GLY A 135 -5.10 -3.57 -18.08
C GLY A 135 -5.82 -2.73 -17.02
N GLY A 136 -5.37 -2.78 -15.76
CA GLY A 136 -5.96 -2.02 -14.66
C GLY A 136 -5.38 -0.61 -14.52
N LYS A 137 -6.09 0.22 -13.74
CA LYS A 137 -5.57 1.51 -13.28
C LYS A 137 -4.51 1.30 -12.20
N SER A 138 -3.65 2.30 -12.02
CA SER A 138 -2.59 2.29 -11.02
C SER A 138 -2.33 3.72 -10.53
N ILE A 139 -2.10 3.87 -9.23
CA ILE A 139 -1.91 5.17 -8.56
C ILE A 139 -0.45 5.35 -8.20
N GLY A 140 0.06 6.56 -8.39
CA GLY A 140 1.36 6.99 -7.89
C GLY A 140 1.19 8.20 -6.98
N LEU A 141 1.46 8.02 -5.69
CA LEU A 141 1.52 9.11 -4.71
C LEU A 141 2.98 9.53 -4.57
N ASN A 142 3.48 10.42 -5.43
CA ASN A 142 4.87 10.88 -5.41
C ASN A 142 5.08 11.94 -4.31
N ILE A 143 6.33 12.25 -3.98
CA ILE A 143 6.69 13.29 -3.01
C ILE A 143 7.80 14.15 -3.61
N SER A 144 7.71 15.47 -3.43
CA SER A 144 8.77 16.38 -3.83
C SER A 144 10.00 16.15 -2.95
N LEU A 145 11.13 15.78 -3.55
CA LEU A 145 12.41 15.57 -2.87
C LEU A 145 13.45 16.57 -3.37
N PRO A 146 14.51 16.87 -2.58
CA PRO A 146 15.60 17.75 -3.02
C PRO A 146 16.38 17.21 -4.22
N PHE A 147 16.26 15.91 -4.48
CA PHE A 147 16.83 15.21 -5.63
C PHE A 147 15.71 14.73 -6.54
N GLU A 148 16.00 14.69 -7.83
CA GLU A 148 14.98 14.43 -8.85
C GLU A 148 14.50 12.98 -8.78
N GLN A 149 13.24 12.79 -8.39
CA GLN A 149 12.54 11.52 -8.50
C GLN A 149 11.43 11.68 -9.53
N TYR A 150 11.56 10.99 -10.66
CA TYR A 150 10.53 11.02 -11.70
C TYR A 150 9.43 10.00 -11.40
N PRO A 151 8.15 10.35 -11.65
CA PRO A 151 7.06 9.39 -11.60
C PRO A 151 7.28 8.32 -12.67
N ASN A 152 7.07 7.05 -12.32
CA ASN A 152 7.24 5.96 -13.28
C ASN A 152 6.15 5.96 -14.36
N GLN A 153 6.51 5.50 -15.56
CA GLN A 153 5.66 5.53 -16.76
C GLN A 153 4.40 4.64 -16.70
N TYR A 154 4.26 3.78 -15.69
CA TYR A 154 3.15 2.83 -15.59
C TYR A 154 1.98 3.36 -14.75
N ILE A 155 2.10 4.55 -14.16
CA ILE A 155 1.05 5.24 -13.43
C ILE A 155 -0.05 5.69 -14.41
N THR A 156 -1.31 5.57 -14.01
CA THR A 156 -2.42 6.14 -14.80
C THR A 156 -2.32 7.67 -14.76
N PRO A 157 -2.30 8.40 -15.89
CA PRO A 157 -2.03 9.84 -15.90
C PRO A 157 -2.92 10.66 -14.95
N SER A 158 -4.21 10.38 -14.92
CA SER A 158 -5.18 11.03 -14.03
C SER A 158 -5.08 10.59 -12.56
N LEU A 159 -4.20 9.66 -12.22
CA LEU A 159 -3.89 9.18 -10.87
C LEU A 159 -2.40 9.34 -10.50
N ASN A 160 -1.69 10.22 -11.21
CA ASN A 160 -0.36 10.68 -10.84
C ASN A 160 -0.46 11.91 -9.92
N PHE A 161 -0.03 11.77 -8.68
CA PHE A 161 -0.07 12.83 -7.67
C PHE A 161 1.35 13.17 -7.21
N GLU A 162 1.56 14.43 -6.84
CA GLU A 162 2.79 14.91 -6.22
C GLU A 162 2.42 15.65 -4.94
N PHE A 163 3.00 15.21 -3.82
CA PHE A 163 2.80 15.82 -2.51
C PHE A 163 4.04 16.61 -2.11
N HIS A 164 3.84 17.69 -1.37
CA HIS A 164 4.89 18.38 -0.65
C HIS A 164 4.97 17.88 0.81
N TYR A 165 3.81 17.62 1.44
CA TYR A 165 3.74 17.22 2.83
C TYR A 165 3.72 15.70 3.00
N PHE A 166 4.77 15.14 3.63
CA PHE A 166 4.87 13.69 3.91
C PHE A 166 3.65 13.12 4.64
N PHE A 167 3.14 13.83 5.65
CA PHE A 167 1.98 13.35 6.42
C PHE A 167 0.71 13.30 5.57
N MET A 168 0.57 14.18 4.56
CA MET A 168 -0.57 14.10 3.65
C MET A 168 -0.49 12.91 2.71
N ARG A 169 0.71 12.63 2.20
CA ARG A 169 0.95 11.43 1.41
C ARG A 169 0.65 10.15 2.20
N LYS A 170 1.15 10.05 3.45
CA LYS A 170 0.88 8.95 4.38
C LYS A 170 -0.61 8.77 4.66
N PHE A 171 -1.32 9.88 4.88
CA PHE A 171 -2.77 9.86 5.00
C PHE A 171 -3.43 9.19 3.78
N TRP A 172 -3.05 9.57 2.56
CA TRP A 172 -3.66 9.01 1.35
C TRP A 172 -3.33 7.54 1.11
N PHE A 173 -2.14 7.08 1.51
CA PHE A 173 -1.86 5.65 1.54
C PHE A 173 -2.82 4.91 2.49
N ALA A 174 -2.96 5.39 3.72
CA ALA A 174 -3.77 4.70 4.72
C ALA A 174 -5.27 4.81 4.47
N TYR A 175 -5.77 5.93 3.96
CA TYR A 175 -7.20 6.26 3.92
C TYR A 175 -8.00 5.31 3.01
N LEU A 176 -7.51 5.03 1.79
CA LEU A 176 -8.17 4.15 0.82
C LEU A 176 -7.70 2.69 0.88
N ALA A 177 -6.58 2.40 1.56
CA ALA A 177 -6.02 1.05 1.61
C ALA A 177 -6.99 0.03 2.21
N LYS A 178 -7.15 -1.10 1.54
CA LYS A 178 -7.85 -2.29 2.06
C LYS A 178 -6.88 -3.41 2.38
N ALA A 179 -5.70 -3.39 1.78
CA ALA A 179 -4.62 -4.30 2.07
C ALA A 179 -3.27 -3.64 1.76
N LEU A 180 -2.22 -4.22 2.33
CA LEU A 180 -0.84 -3.77 2.16
C LEU A 180 0.08 -4.92 1.82
N VAL A 181 1.06 -4.63 0.96
CA VAL A 181 2.12 -5.55 0.57
C VAL A 181 3.46 -4.86 0.81
N ILE A 182 4.27 -5.47 1.66
CA ILE A 182 5.55 -4.96 2.13
C ILE A 182 6.65 -5.84 1.53
N MET A 183 7.22 -5.37 0.43
CA MET A 183 8.37 -6.00 -0.22
C MET A 183 9.68 -5.50 0.42
N PRO A 184 10.80 -6.22 0.24
CA PRO A 184 12.11 -5.79 0.72
C PRO A 184 12.43 -4.33 0.41
N GLY A 185 12.87 -3.62 1.45
CA GLY A 185 12.85 -2.17 1.50
C GLY A 185 13.91 -1.57 2.43
N GLY A 186 14.10 -0.26 2.31
CA GLY A 186 14.97 0.52 3.20
C GLY A 186 14.15 1.31 4.24
N PHE A 187 14.70 2.42 4.72
CA PHE A 187 14.08 3.25 5.76
C PHE A 187 12.66 3.72 5.43
N GLY A 188 12.39 4.15 4.20
CA GLY A 188 11.03 4.56 3.83
C GLY A 188 10.01 3.42 3.90
N THR A 189 10.41 2.18 3.59
CA THR A 189 9.54 1.01 3.71
C THR A 189 9.30 0.64 5.18
N LEU A 190 10.35 0.76 6.01
CA LEU A 190 10.26 0.52 7.44
C LEU A 190 9.37 1.55 8.15
N ASP A 191 9.52 2.83 7.81
CA ASP A 191 8.68 3.93 8.30
C ASP A 191 7.19 3.63 8.04
N GLU A 192 6.83 3.32 6.79
CA GLU A 192 5.44 2.99 6.42
C GLU A 192 4.93 1.70 7.08
N LEU A 193 5.77 0.67 7.20
CA LEU A 193 5.41 -0.57 7.90
C LEU A 193 5.07 -0.32 9.36
N PHE A 194 5.96 0.34 10.11
CA PHE A 194 5.77 0.56 11.54
C PHE A 194 4.68 1.59 11.84
N GLU A 195 4.54 2.64 11.03
CA GLU A 195 3.44 3.58 11.15
C GLU A 195 2.10 2.85 10.99
N LEU A 196 1.97 2.01 9.98
CA LEU A 196 0.76 1.25 9.76
C LEU A 196 0.47 0.26 10.89
N LEU A 197 1.45 -0.54 11.30
CA LEU A 197 1.25 -1.51 12.39
C LEU A 197 0.78 -0.78 13.66
N THR A 198 1.37 0.38 13.96
CA THR A 198 0.94 1.25 15.07
C THR A 198 -0.50 1.72 14.89
N LEU A 199 -0.90 2.17 13.69
CA LEU A 199 -2.27 2.64 13.42
C LEU A 199 -3.32 1.54 13.54
N VAL A 200 -2.99 0.30 13.15
CA VAL A 200 -3.87 -0.87 13.29
C VAL A 200 -3.94 -1.32 14.75
N GLN A 201 -2.80 -1.45 15.42
CA GLN A 201 -2.68 -1.81 16.84
C GLN A 201 -3.50 -0.87 17.72
N THR A 202 -3.36 0.44 17.51
CA THR A 202 -4.06 1.49 18.28
C THR A 202 -5.52 1.73 17.83
N LYS A 203 -6.02 0.94 16.86
CA LYS A 203 -7.39 1.03 16.32
C LYS A 203 -7.75 2.40 15.74
N LYS A 204 -6.75 3.20 15.36
CA LYS A 204 -6.96 4.43 14.56
C LYS A 204 -7.42 4.08 13.16
N ILE A 205 -6.90 2.97 12.63
CA ILE A 205 -7.49 2.26 11.50
C ILE A 205 -8.39 1.16 12.05
N ARG A 206 -9.72 1.35 11.91
CA ARG A 206 -10.72 0.38 12.40
C ARG A 206 -11.10 -0.69 11.37
N LYS A 207 -10.83 -0.43 10.08
CA LYS A 207 -11.08 -1.37 8.99
C LYS A 207 -10.10 -2.55 9.06
N LYS A 208 -10.54 -3.74 8.67
CA LYS A 208 -9.69 -4.93 8.62
C LYS A 208 -8.70 -4.83 7.48
N MET A 209 -7.44 -4.56 7.78
CA MET A 209 -6.42 -4.33 6.77
C MET A 209 -5.40 -5.46 6.80
N PRO A 210 -5.54 -6.52 5.98
CA PRO A 210 -4.49 -7.52 5.82
C PRO A 210 -3.19 -6.87 5.37
N VAL A 211 -2.11 -7.20 6.07
CA VAL A 211 -0.74 -6.75 5.77
C VAL A 211 0.07 -7.98 5.41
N VAL A 212 0.64 -8.00 4.21
CA VAL A 212 1.58 -9.04 3.77
C VAL A 212 3.00 -8.51 3.88
N VAL A 213 3.87 -9.24 4.56
CA VAL A 213 5.32 -9.02 4.62
C VAL A 213 5.98 -10.12 3.78
N TYR A 214 6.51 -9.75 2.62
CA TYR A 214 6.99 -10.72 1.63
C TYR A 214 8.44 -11.13 1.88
N ASP A 215 8.71 -12.43 1.83
CA ASP A 215 9.98 -13.09 2.13
C ASP A 215 10.36 -13.01 3.61
N LYS A 216 9.86 -13.99 4.38
CA LYS A 216 10.17 -14.16 5.80
C LYS A 216 11.68 -14.21 6.08
N LYS A 217 12.46 -14.90 5.23
CA LYS A 217 13.91 -15.07 5.44
C LYS A 217 14.65 -13.75 5.30
N PHE A 218 14.20 -12.87 4.41
CA PHE A 218 14.74 -11.52 4.31
C PHE A 218 14.42 -10.73 5.59
N TRP A 219 13.16 -10.67 5.99
CA TRP A 219 12.73 -9.81 7.10
C TRP A 219 13.20 -10.28 8.48
N ASP A 220 13.27 -11.59 8.74
CA ASP A 220 13.77 -12.14 10.00
C ASP A 220 15.25 -11.74 10.27
N ARG A 221 16.02 -11.42 9.22
CA ARG A 221 17.40 -10.91 9.34
C ARG A 221 17.47 -9.42 9.64
N ILE A 222 16.41 -8.66 9.37
CA ILE A 222 16.36 -7.21 9.56
C ILE A 222 15.67 -6.87 10.89
N ILE A 223 14.55 -7.52 11.20
CA ILE A 223 13.75 -7.28 12.40
C ILE A 223 13.32 -8.62 12.98
N ASN A 224 13.68 -8.86 14.24
CA ASN A 224 13.12 -9.96 15.02
C ASN A 224 11.86 -9.47 15.74
N PHE A 225 10.70 -9.62 15.09
CA PHE A 225 9.41 -9.25 15.68
C PHE A 225 9.07 -10.07 16.93
N GLN A 226 9.52 -11.33 17.00
CA GLN A 226 9.29 -12.20 18.15
C GLN A 226 9.97 -11.64 19.40
N GLU A 227 11.19 -11.11 19.26
CA GLU A 227 11.93 -10.48 20.36
C GLU A 227 11.17 -9.28 20.93
N LEU A 228 10.49 -8.49 20.10
CA LEU A 228 9.65 -7.37 20.57
C LEU A 228 8.52 -7.87 21.48
N ALA A 229 7.88 -8.99 21.13
CA ALA A 229 6.83 -9.60 21.93
C ALA A 229 7.38 -10.26 23.21
N ASP A 230 8.51 -10.96 23.11
CA ASP A 230 9.14 -11.66 24.24
C ASP A 230 9.66 -10.67 25.29
N LYS A 231 10.16 -9.50 24.84
CA LYS A 231 10.54 -8.38 25.70
C LYS A 231 9.37 -7.49 26.13
N ARG A 232 8.13 -7.87 25.77
CA ARG A 232 6.89 -7.17 26.15
C ARG A 232 6.84 -5.70 25.68
N LEU A 233 7.46 -5.42 24.54
CA LEU A 233 7.39 -4.12 23.87
C LEU A 233 6.12 -4.02 22.99
N ILE A 234 5.56 -5.16 22.61
CA ILE A 234 4.26 -5.33 21.95
C ILE A 234 3.52 -6.52 22.58
N ASP A 235 2.21 -6.62 22.37
CA ASP A 235 1.46 -7.80 22.78
C ASP A 235 1.77 -8.99 21.86
N LYS A 236 1.68 -10.22 22.37
CA LYS A 236 1.90 -11.42 21.53
C LYS A 236 0.91 -11.51 20.37
N ASP A 237 -0.29 -10.97 20.54
CA ASP A 237 -1.31 -10.91 19.49
C ASP A 237 -0.98 -9.89 18.40
N ASP A 238 -0.08 -8.93 18.64
CA ASP A 238 0.35 -7.96 17.62
C ASP A 238 1.16 -8.63 16.50
N LEU A 239 1.76 -9.79 16.76
CA LEU A 239 2.40 -10.62 15.72
C LEU A 239 1.38 -11.14 14.68
N LYS A 240 0.08 -11.08 14.97
CA LYS A 240 -1.00 -11.45 14.05
C LYS A 240 -1.46 -10.27 13.18
N LEU A 241 -0.89 -9.08 13.36
CA LEU A 241 -1.23 -7.89 12.56
C LEU A 241 -0.75 -8.00 11.11
N PHE A 242 0.23 -8.86 10.85
CA PHE A 242 0.76 -9.12 9.51
C PHE A 242 0.89 -10.62 9.25
N TYR A 243 0.93 -10.95 7.96
CA TYR A 243 1.15 -12.28 7.43
C TYR A 243 2.48 -12.30 6.67
N THR A 244 3.34 -13.25 6.98
CA THR A 244 4.59 -13.44 6.23
C THR A 244 4.35 -14.37 5.05
N ALA A 245 4.52 -13.87 3.83
CA ALA A 245 4.35 -14.67 2.63
C ALA A 245 5.69 -15.21 2.11
N GLU A 246 5.71 -16.47 1.65
CA GLU A 246 6.92 -17.12 1.13
C GLU A 246 7.00 -17.13 -0.40
N SER A 247 5.88 -16.89 -1.09
CA SER A 247 5.81 -16.84 -2.55
C SER A 247 4.75 -15.87 -3.04
N VAL A 248 4.79 -15.55 -4.35
CA VAL A 248 3.79 -14.71 -5.00
C VAL A 248 2.40 -15.32 -4.89
N GLU A 249 2.28 -16.64 -5.09
CA GLU A 249 1.02 -17.37 -5.03
C GLU A 249 0.42 -17.36 -3.61
N ASP A 250 1.27 -17.56 -2.60
CA ASP A 250 0.88 -17.50 -1.20
C ASP A 250 0.38 -16.11 -0.81
N ALA A 251 1.15 -15.06 -1.12
CA ALA A 251 0.74 -13.67 -0.92
C ALA A 251 -0.60 -13.36 -1.61
N PHE A 252 -0.76 -13.80 -2.85
CA PHE A 252 -1.97 -13.58 -3.63
C PHE A 252 -3.19 -14.27 -3.00
N GLU A 253 -3.10 -15.55 -2.66
CA GLU A 253 -4.23 -16.29 -2.10
C GLU A 253 -4.61 -15.78 -0.71
N TYR A 254 -3.64 -15.41 0.13
CA TYR A 254 -3.92 -14.75 1.42
C TYR A 254 -4.68 -13.43 1.23
N LEU A 255 -4.18 -12.53 0.37
CA LEU A 255 -4.82 -11.25 0.09
C LEU A 255 -6.22 -11.42 -0.48
N LYS A 256 -6.38 -12.31 -1.48
CA LYS A 256 -7.67 -12.62 -2.08
C LYS A 256 -8.66 -13.17 -1.06
N SER A 257 -8.23 -14.08 -0.20
CA SER A 257 -9.07 -14.64 0.86
C SER A 257 -9.56 -13.57 1.84
N GLU A 258 -8.66 -12.77 2.39
CA GLU A 258 -9.00 -11.73 3.36
C GLU A 258 -9.82 -10.59 2.73
N LEU A 259 -9.49 -10.16 1.52
CA LEU A 259 -10.28 -9.14 0.81
C LEU A 259 -11.69 -9.65 0.48
N ASN A 260 -11.83 -10.91 0.06
CA ASN A 260 -13.15 -11.51 -0.14
C ASN A 260 -13.97 -11.49 1.15
N LYS A 261 -13.39 -11.99 2.24
CA LYS A 261 -14.02 -12.12 3.56
C LYS A 261 -14.48 -10.78 4.13
N HIS A 262 -13.67 -9.73 4.02
CA HIS A 262 -13.94 -8.45 4.70
C HIS A 262 -14.61 -7.40 3.82
N TYR A 263 -14.50 -7.49 2.50
CA TYR A 263 -14.91 -6.40 1.60
C TYR A 263 -15.81 -6.80 0.43
N LEU A 264 -15.87 -8.09 0.06
CA LEU A 264 -16.68 -8.54 -1.08
C LEU A 264 -17.86 -9.45 -0.69
N GLN A 265 -17.82 -10.09 0.48
CA GLN A 265 -18.96 -10.85 0.98
C GLN A 265 -20.09 -9.91 1.40
N LYS A 266 -21.32 -10.20 0.93
CA LYS A 266 -22.52 -9.43 1.31
C LYS A 266 -22.72 -9.48 2.84
N PRO A 267 -23.09 -8.37 3.49
CA PRO A 267 -23.60 -8.41 4.86
C PRO A 267 -24.92 -9.20 4.85
N GLY A 268 -24.84 -10.51 5.11
CA GLY A 268 -26.01 -11.39 5.06
C GLY A 268 -25.74 -12.90 5.13
N SER A 269 -24.54 -13.40 4.82
CA SER A 269 -24.27 -14.86 4.89
C SER A 269 -23.85 -15.38 6.27
N LEU A 270 -23.61 -14.50 7.23
CA LEU A 270 -23.21 -14.86 8.61
C LEU A 270 -24.39 -15.15 9.56
N PHE A 271 -25.65 -15.01 9.12
CA PHE A 271 -26.82 -15.27 9.96
C PHE A 271 -27.43 -16.67 9.83
N ASN A 272 -26.87 -17.57 9.02
CA ASN A 272 -27.48 -18.89 8.79
C ASN A 272 -26.86 -20.07 9.56
N ASN A 273 -25.99 -19.81 10.55
CA ASN A 273 -25.57 -20.87 11.46
C ASN A 273 -25.45 -20.36 12.90
N LYS A 274 -26.33 -20.92 13.75
CA LYS A 274 -26.45 -20.82 15.22
C LYS A 274 -27.49 -19.85 15.77
N THR A 275 -28.76 -20.26 15.73
CA THR A 275 -29.58 -20.47 16.94
C THR A 275 -30.87 -21.23 16.61
N LYS A 276 -30.84 -22.56 16.64
CA LYS A 276 -32.06 -23.35 16.88
C LYS A 276 -32.41 -23.16 18.36
N ILE A 277 -33.06 -22.04 18.68
CA ILE A 277 -33.78 -21.90 19.95
C ILE A 277 -34.90 -22.93 19.89
N SER A 278 -34.85 -23.90 20.80
CA SER A 278 -35.87 -24.95 20.84
C SER A 278 -37.23 -24.33 21.12
N ARG A 279 -38.30 -24.88 20.55
CA ARG A 279 -39.70 -24.43 20.80
C ARG A 279 -40.05 -24.36 22.30
N LYS A 280 -39.30 -25.05 23.18
CA LYS A 280 -39.49 -25.00 24.64
C LYS A 280 -39.05 -23.68 25.29
N GLU A 281 -38.06 -22.97 24.74
CA GLU A 281 -37.56 -21.70 25.32
C GLU A 281 -38.46 -20.50 24.98
N LYS A 282 -39.10 -20.50 23.80
CA LYS A 282 -40.09 -19.48 23.43
C LYS A 282 -41.35 -19.51 24.31
N THR A 283 -41.72 -20.68 24.84
CA THR A 283 -42.88 -20.82 25.74
C THR A 283 -42.57 -20.31 27.15
N LYS A 284 -41.31 -20.41 27.61
CA LYS A 284 -40.88 -19.92 28.92
C LYS A 284 -40.83 -18.38 28.98
N LEU A 285 -40.37 -17.73 27.90
CA LEU A 285 -40.37 -16.26 27.82
C LEU A 285 -41.77 -15.64 27.76
N LYS A 286 -42.75 -16.31 27.13
CA LYS A 286 -44.12 -15.80 27.05
C LYS A 286 -44.91 -15.91 28.36
N LYS A 287 -44.50 -16.78 29.29
CA LYS A 287 -45.16 -16.91 30.59
C LYS A 287 -44.75 -15.79 31.55
N ASN A 288 -43.48 -15.36 31.52
CA ASN A 288 -42.96 -14.33 32.44
C ASN A 288 -43.38 -12.90 32.08
N LEU A 289 -44.00 -12.68 30.91
CA LEU A 289 -44.51 -11.37 30.46
C LEU A 289 -46.01 -11.16 30.74
N LYS A 290 -46.67 -12.11 31.40
CA LYS A 290 -48.10 -12.03 31.77
C LYS A 290 -48.34 -11.92 33.29
N GLU A 291 -47.28 -11.87 34.10
CA GLU A 291 -47.36 -11.76 35.56
C GLU A 291 -46.61 -10.52 36.11
N SER A 292 -46.43 -9.49 35.28
CA SER A 292 -45.93 -8.16 35.70
C SER A 292 -46.89 -7.06 35.24
#